data_AF-A0A397VS97-F1
#
_entry.id   AF-A0A397VS97-F1
#
_cell.length_a   1.000
_cell.length_b   1.000
_cell.length_c   1.000
_cell.angle_alpha   90.00
_cell.angle_beta   90.00
_cell.angle_gamma   90.00
#
_symmetry.space_group_name_H-M   'P 1'
#
loop_
_entity.id
_entity.type
_entity.pdbx_description
1 polymer ?
#
loop_
_entity_poly.entity_id
_entity_poly.type
_entity_poly.pdbx_seq_one_letter_code
_entity_poly.pdbx_strand_id
1 'polypeptide(L)'
;MKIHGLGLNIIRYNIGGGDNPSHIHMRIGANVPGFWPCETCDYNWTSDANQRWFLFAAKERGADVFEAFSNSPPYWMTNSGCSSGGQNFSDNLNSSYYDAYADYLTEVVRWYKEQGLIFRTLDPFNEPTVGHWSEFGSQEGCSYNCNAMNEITKKVGAYLDKKDLSENTSISIADESTINEEVSTIKCIDVDAKSYVSKYNTHAYWGTQRTELYNIAKQDGKRLWMSEVGLSSSNNMSSSIQLSEEILNDMRNLKPVAWVYWQAIEHVGYFS
;
A
#
# COMPACT_ATOMS: atom_id res chain seq x y z
N MET A 1 13.17 20.79 -20.79
CA MET A 1 12.82 19.43 -21.25
C MET A 1 11.31 19.41 -21.44
N LYS A 2 10.78 19.06 -22.63
CA LYS A 2 9.32 18.97 -22.83
C LYS A 2 8.84 17.66 -22.20
N ILE A 3 7.92 17.76 -21.24
CA ILE A 3 7.24 16.58 -20.70
C ILE A 3 6.19 16.16 -21.75
N HIS A 4 6.29 14.92 -22.23
CA HIS A 4 5.25 14.30 -23.06
C HIS A 4 4.37 13.44 -22.15
N GLY A 5 3.08 13.74 -22.04
CA GLY A 5 2.13 13.03 -21.17
C GLY A 5 1.83 13.73 -19.84
N LEU A 6 1.29 12.98 -18.87
CA LEU A 6 0.81 13.50 -17.59
C LEU A 6 1.93 13.98 -16.65
N GLY A 7 3.17 13.53 -16.85
CA GLY A 7 4.29 13.91 -15.99
C GLY A 7 4.15 13.44 -14.54
N LEU A 8 3.56 12.26 -14.32
CA LEU A 8 3.45 11.65 -13.00
C LEU A 8 4.85 11.44 -12.41
N ASN A 9 5.04 11.83 -11.15
CA ASN A 9 6.33 11.79 -10.48
C ASN A 9 6.35 10.93 -9.21
N ILE A 10 5.21 10.30 -8.89
CA ILE A 10 5.04 9.37 -7.76
C ILE A 10 4.75 7.98 -8.32
N ILE A 11 5.45 6.96 -7.83
CA ILE A 11 5.18 5.55 -8.09
C ILE A 11 4.94 4.86 -6.75
N ARG A 12 3.82 4.13 -6.64
CA ARG A 12 3.58 3.17 -5.56
C ARG A 12 3.88 1.76 -6.08
N TYR A 13 4.64 0.98 -5.33
CA TYR A 13 5.09 -0.37 -5.69
C TYR A 13 4.56 -1.38 -4.67
N ASN A 14 3.73 -2.34 -5.11
CA ASN A 14 3.24 -3.41 -4.23
C ASN A 14 4.32 -4.49 -4.07
N ILE A 15 4.87 -4.60 -2.86
CA ILE A 15 5.66 -5.75 -2.43
C ILE A 15 4.70 -6.93 -2.29
N GLY A 16 4.61 -7.76 -3.32
CA GLY A 16 3.66 -8.87 -3.35
C GLY A 16 3.85 -9.85 -2.19
N GLY A 17 2.74 -10.39 -1.70
CA GLY A 17 2.77 -11.54 -0.82
C GLY A 17 3.10 -12.80 -1.61
N GLY A 18 2.48 -12.92 -2.79
CA GLY A 18 2.44 -14.17 -3.55
C GLY A 18 1.50 -15.17 -2.89
N ASP A 19 0.61 -15.74 -3.69
CA ASP A 19 -0.36 -16.70 -3.18
C ASP A 19 0.16 -18.15 -3.16
N ASN A 20 -0.56 -19.02 -2.45
CA ASN A 20 -0.30 -20.45 -2.45
C ASN A 20 -0.33 -20.98 -3.91
N PRO A 21 0.73 -21.67 -4.39
CA PRO A 21 0.80 -22.15 -5.77
C PRO A 21 -0.32 -23.11 -6.19
N SER A 22 -1.04 -23.70 -5.23
CA SER A 22 -2.20 -24.57 -5.48
C SER A 22 -3.50 -23.80 -5.75
N HIS A 23 -3.53 -22.50 -5.48
CA HIS A 23 -4.71 -21.65 -5.61
C HIS A 23 -4.80 -21.01 -7.00
N ILE A 24 -6.02 -21.02 -7.58
CA ILE A 24 -6.33 -20.41 -8.88
C ILE A 24 -7.68 -19.69 -8.79
N HIS A 25 -7.69 -18.48 -8.22
CA HIS A 25 -8.91 -17.68 -8.02
C HIS A 25 -8.74 -16.18 -8.28
N MET A 26 -7.51 -15.67 -8.23
CA MET A 26 -7.25 -14.25 -8.44
C MET A 26 -7.42 -13.86 -9.91
N ARG A 27 -7.89 -12.62 -10.14
CA ARG A 27 -7.94 -12.02 -11.48
C ARG A 27 -6.52 -11.81 -12.03
N ILE A 28 -6.44 -11.66 -13.35
CA ILE A 28 -5.17 -11.36 -14.03
C ILE A 28 -4.54 -10.10 -13.43
N GLY A 29 -3.26 -10.19 -13.07
CA GLY A 29 -2.49 -9.09 -12.50
C GLY A 29 -2.67 -8.88 -11.00
N ALA A 30 -3.56 -9.62 -10.34
CA ALA A 30 -3.80 -9.45 -8.91
C ALA A 30 -3.03 -10.42 -8.00
N ASN A 31 -2.51 -11.52 -8.54
CA ASN A 31 -1.56 -12.39 -7.84
C ASN A 31 -0.14 -11.85 -8.06
N VAL A 32 0.28 -10.94 -7.19
CA VAL A 32 1.58 -10.27 -7.31
C VAL A 32 2.68 -11.21 -6.79
N PRO A 33 3.70 -11.58 -7.60
CA PRO A 33 4.74 -12.48 -7.12
C PRO A 33 5.54 -11.89 -5.96
N GLY A 34 5.56 -12.58 -4.82
CA GLY A 34 6.43 -12.22 -3.69
C GLY A 34 7.90 -12.60 -3.90
N PHE A 35 8.77 -12.01 -3.08
CA PHE A 35 10.21 -12.32 -3.09
C PHE A 35 10.58 -13.50 -2.20
N TRP A 36 9.72 -13.90 -1.25
CA TRP A 36 10.00 -14.99 -0.32
C TRP A 36 8.94 -16.11 -0.45
N PRO A 37 9.17 -17.10 -1.34
CA PRO A 37 8.10 -17.98 -1.81
C PRO A 37 7.67 -19.04 -0.79
N CYS A 38 8.49 -19.36 0.21
CA CYS A 38 8.14 -20.26 1.30
C CYS A 38 9.02 -20.03 2.53
N GLU A 39 8.58 -20.48 3.71
CA GLU A 39 9.28 -20.29 5.00
C GLU A 39 10.73 -20.79 4.99
N THR A 40 11.01 -21.87 4.26
CA THR A 40 12.35 -22.49 4.18
C THR A 40 13.09 -22.16 2.88
N CYS A 41 12.50 -21.34 2.02
CA CYS A 41 13.06 -20.97 0.73
C CYS A 41 14.01 -19.77 0.89
N ASP A 42 15.01 -19.70 0.01
CA ASP A 42 15.77 -18.47 -0.19
C ASP A 42 14.90 -17.40 -0.87
N TYR A 43 15.30 -16.14 -0.72
CA TYR A 43 14.71 -15.03 -1.48
C TYR A 43 14.93 -15.21 -2.98
N ASN A 44 13.87 -15.04 -3.76
CA ASN A 44 13.93 -14.95 -5.20
C ASN A 44 13.97 -13.49 -5.66
N TRP A 45 15.17 -12.93 -5.79
CA TRP A 45 15.37 -11.56 -6.29
C TRP A 45 15.05 -11.37 -7.77
N THR A 46 14.64 -12.43 -8.48
CA THR A 46 14.13 -12.33 -9.87
C THR A 46 12.60 -12.20 -9.94
N SER A 47 11.89 -12.36 -8.81
CA SER A 47 10.44 -12.19 -8.72
C SER A 47 9.97 -10.82 -9.23
N ASP A 48 8.68 -10.77 -9.59
CA ASP A 48 7.98 -9.54 -9.96
C ASP A 48 8.70 -8.69 -11.03
N ALA A 49 9.19 -9.35 -12.08
CA ALA A 49 9.95 -8.69 -13.14
C ALA A 49 9.17 -7.54 -13.83
N ASN A 50 7.84 -7.65 -13.89
CA ASN A 50 6.99 -6.69 -14.60
C ASN A 50 6.85 -5.36 -13.84
N GLN A 51 6.45 -5.38 -12.55
CA GLN A 51 6.37 -4.12 -11.80
C GLN A 51 7.76 -3.53 -11.59
N ARG A 52 8.80 -4.37 -11.40
CA ARG A 52 10.19 -3.90 -11.34
C ARG A 52 10.60 -3.12 -12.58
N TRP A 53 10.28 -3.64 -13.76
CA TRP A 53 10.57 -2.94 -15.00
C TRP A 53 9.89 -1.55 -15.02
N PHE A 54 8.60 -1.47 -14.67
CA PHE A 54 7.88 -0.19 -14.61
C PHE A 54 8.46 0.79 -13.58
N LEU A 55 8.84 0.29 -12.41
CA LEU A 55 9.42 1.08 -11.33
C LEU A 55 10.73 1.77 -11.78
N PHE A 56 11.67 1.01 -12.38
CA PHE A 56 12.90 1.58 -12.91
C PHE A 56 12.67 2.44 -14.16
N ALA A 57 11.74 2.04 -15.04
CA ALA A 57 11.38 2.82 -16.22
C ALA A 57 10.82 4.21 -15.84
N ALA A 58 10.03 4.30 -14.78
CA ALA A 58 9.51 5.56 -14.26
C ALA A 58 10.61 6.44 -13.67
N LYS A 59 11.53 5.85 -12.90
CA LYS A 59 12.73 6.54 -12.39
C LYS A 59 13.57 7.13 -13.51
N GLU A 60 13.88 6.36 -14.55
CA GLU A 60 14.62 6.82 -15.74
C GLU A 60 13.91 7.96 -16.47
N ARG A 61 12.57 8.02 -16.38
CA ARG A 61 11.73 9.05 -17.01
C ARG A 61 11.44 10.24 -16.10
N GLY A 62 12.02 10.29 -14.90
CA GLY A 62 12.01 11.45 -14.03
C GLY A 62 11.06 11.38 -12.83
N ALA A 63 10.46 10.22 -12.51
CA ALA A 63 9.79 10.04 -11.23
C ALA A 63 10.82 10.12 -10.08
N ASP A 64 10.47 10.84 -9.01
CA ASP A 64 11.37 11.20 -7.93
C ASP A 64 10.81 10.91 -6.53
N VAL A 65 9.58 10.39 -6.46
CA VAL A 65 8.95 9.89 -5.24
C VAL A 65 8.56 8.44 -5.44
N PHE A 66 9.08 7.57 -4.58
CA PHE A 66 8.77 6.14 -4.59
C PHE A 66 8.23 5.75 -3.22
N GLU A 67 7.12 5.02 -3.23
CA GLU A 67 6.55 4.37 -2.05
C GLU A 67 6.46 2.87 -2.32
N ALA A 68 6.90 2.07 -1.36
CA ALA A 68 6.56 0.66 -1.31
C ALA A 68 5.34 0.47 -0.42
N PHE A 69 4.44 -0.43 -0.80
CA PHE A 69 3.32 -0.83 0.04
C PHE A 69 3.10 -2.34 -0.07
N SER A 70 2.22 -2.91 0.76
CA SER A 70 1.94 -4.35 0.74
C SER A 70 0.44 -4.59 0.88
N ASN A 71 -0.14 -5.26 -0.11
CA ASN A 71 -1.53 -5.71 -0.03
C ASN A 71 -1.72 -6.87 0.94
N SER A 72 -0.70 -7.74 1.05
CA SER A 72 -0.78 -8.94 1.86
C SER A 72 0.59 -9.51 2.20
N PRO A 73 0.77 -10.14 3.37
CA PRO A 73 1.95 -10.95 3.66
C PRO A 73 2.06 -12.15 2.70
N PRO A 74 3.26 -12.75 2.58
CA PRO A 74 3.39 -14.05 1.93
C PRO A 74 2.41 -15.07 2.49
N TYR A 75 1.76 -15.85 1.62
CA TYR A 75 0.66 -16.75 2.01
C TYR A 75 1.04 -17.72 3.14
N TRP A 76 2.31 -18.12 3.24
CA TRP A 76 2.78 -19.04 4.29
C TRP A 76 2.92 -18.36 5.66
N MET A 77 2.88 -17.02 5.72
CA MET A 77 2.76 -16.25 6.96
C MET A 77 1.30 -16.05 7.38
N THR A 78 0.32 -16.34 6.51
CA THR A 78 -1.09 -16.02 6.78
C THR A 78 -1.82 -17.12 7.56
N ASN A 79 -2.88 -16.74 8.28
CA ASN A 79 -3.72 -17.67 9.03
C ASN A 79 -4.52 -18.60 8.10
N SER A 80 -4.95 -18.10 6.94
CA SER A 80 -5.70 -18.90 5.95
C SER A 80 -4.82 -19.73 5.03
N GLY A 81 -3.50 -19.47 4.97
CA GLY A 81 -2.64 -20.00 3.92
C GLY A 81 -2.94 -19.41 2.54
N CYS A 82 -3.68 -18.30 2.48
CA CYS A 82 -4.03 -17.54 1.28
C CYS A 82 -3.71 -16.06 1.49
N SER A 83 -3.24 -15.40 0.43
CA SER A 83 -2.88 -13.98 0.42
C SER A 83 -4.05 -13.05 0.10
N SER A 84 -5.24 -13.56 -0.26
CA SER A 84 -6.43 -12.73 -0.54
C SER A 84 -7.26 -12.34 0.68
N GLY A 85 -7.01 -12.98 1.83
CA GLY A 85 -7.66 -12.62 3.08
C GLY A 85 -7.89 -13.81 4.01
N GLY A 86 -8.49 -13.51 5.16
CA GLY A 86 -8.74 -14.48 6.23
C GLY A 86 -10.08 -15.19 6.08
N GLN A 87 -10.24 -16.28 6.84
CA GLN A 87 -11.53 -16.93 6.97
C GLN A 87 -12.52 -15.98 7.67
N ASN A 88 -13.74 -15.87 7.13
CA ASN A 88 -14.78 -14.97 7.65
C ASN A 88 -14.30 -13.51 7.84
N PHE A 89 -13.47 -13.01 6.92
CA PHE A 89 -12.92 -11.65 6.93
C PHE A 89 -12.01 -11.31 8.13
N SER A 90 -11.57 -12.34 8.87
CA SER A 90 -10.69 -12.19 10.03
C SER A 90 -9.29 -11.69 9.66
N ASP A 91 -8.58 -11.21 10.67
CA ASP A 91 -7.16 -10.89 10.59
C ASP A 91 -6.36 -12.03 9.99
N ASN A 92 -5.61 -11.74 8.94
CA ASN A 92 -5.01 -12.79 8.14
C ASN A 92 -3.51 -12.97 8.32
N LEU A 93 -2.80 -12.09 9.03
CA LEU A 93 -1.41 -12.36 9.39
C LEU A 93 -1.35 -13.17 10.71
N ASN A 94 -0.66 -14.30 10.71
CA ASN A 94 -0.40 -15.04 11.93
C ASN A 94 0.59 -14.25 12.81
N SER A 95 0.23 -14.05 14.07
CA SER A 95 1.02 -13.23 15.02
C SER A 95 2.43 -13.77 15.28
N SER A 96 2.68 -15.07 15.06
CA SER A 96 4.04 -15.62 15.14
C SER A 96 4.97 -15.08 14.04
N TYR A 97 4.42 -14.54 12.95
CA TYR A 97 5.19 -14.02 11.82
C TYR A 97 5.27 -12.50 11.74
N TYR A 98 4.82 -11.74 12.75
CA TYR A 98 4.93 -10.28 12.71
C TYR A 98 6.37 -9.79 12.53
N ASP A 99 7.35 -10.44 13.17
CA ASP A 99 8.77 -10.10 12.96
C ASP A 99 9.24 -10.49 11.56
N ALA A 100 8.86 -11.67 11.06
CA ALA A 100 9.23 -12.13 9.73
C ALA A 100 8.62 -11.27 8.62
N TYR A 101 7.39 -10.78 8.81
CA TYR A 101 6.73 -9.87 7.88
C TYR A 101 7.41 -8.50 7.84
N ALA A 102 7.72 -7.92 9.01
CA ALA A 102 8.48 -6.68 9.08
C ALA A 102 9.88 -6.81 8.47
N ASP A 103 10.57 -7.92 8.73
CA ASP A 103 11.86 -8.23 8.12
C ASP A 103 11.73 -8.36 6.60
N TYR A 104 10.72 -9.08 6.11
CA TYR A 104 10.44 -9.27 4.69
C TYR A 104 10.29 -7.94 3.95
N LEU A 105 9.40 -7.06 4.40
CA LEU A 105 9.15 -5.78 3.76
C LEU A 105 10.42 -4.91 3.72
N THR A 106 11.12 -4.81 4.86
CA THR A 106 12.33 -3.99 4.95
C THR A 106 13.51 -4.61 4.19
N GLU A 107 13.55 -5.94 4.02
CA GLU A 107 14.58 -6.61 3.23
C GLU A 107 14.41 -6.32 1.73
N VAL A 108 13.18 -6.32 1.24
CA VAL A 108 12.88 -5.91 -0.13
C VAL A 108 13.26 -4.44 -0.33
N VAL A 109 12.90 -3.54 0.58
CA VAL A 109 13.33 -2.12 0.55
C VAL A 109 14.85 -2.00 0.52
N ARG A 110 15.57 -2.75 1.37
CA ARG A 110 17.04 -2.78 1.42
C ARG A 110 17.62 -3.20 0.07
N TRP A 111 17.09 -4.28 -0.50
CA TRP A 111 17.53 -4.79 -1.80
C TRP A 111 17.37 -3.74 -2.91
N TYR A 112 16.24 -3.03 -2.97
CA TYR A 112 16.06 -1.95 -3.95
C TYR A 112 17.02 -0.79 -3.74
N LYS A 113 17.32 -0.42 -2.48
CA LYS A 113 18.34 0.61 -2.16
C LYS A 113 19.70 0.21 -2.74
N GLU A 114 20.09 -1.06 -2.64
CA GLU A 114 21.32 -1.60 -3.25
C GLU A 114 21.28 -1.58 -4.79
N GLN A 115 20.09 -1.70 -5.39
CA GLN A 115 19.89 -1.49 -6.83
C GLN A 115 19.81 0.00 -7.22
N GLY A 116 20.07 0.90 -6.27
CA GLY A 116 20.08 2.34 -6.47
C GLY A 116 18.69 3.00 -6.44
N LEU A 117 17.63 2.31 -6.02
CA LEU A 117 16.28 2.86 -5.88
C LEU A 117 15.90 3.01 -4.41
N ILE A 118 15.55 4.23 -4.01
CA ILE A 118 15.20 4.54 -2.62
C ILE A 118 13.69 4.76 -2.54
N PHE A 119 13.02 3.94 -1.73
CA PHE A 119 11.65 4.23 -1.29
C PHE A 119 11.68 5.26 -0.18
N ARG A 120 10.90 6.32 -0.34
CA ARG A 120 10.73 7.37 0.68
C ARG A 120 9.86 6.89 1.83
N THR A 121 8.82 6.12 1.49
CA THR A 121 7.91 5.52 2.46
C THR A 121 7.68 4.04 2.19
N LEU A 122 7.46 3.30 3.26
CA LEU A 122 7.00 1.91 3.27
C LEU A 122 5.67 1.85 4.03
N ASP A 123 4.62 1.37 3.38
CA ASP A 123 3.31 1.09 3.98
C ASP A 123 3.11 -0.42 4.17
N PRO A 124 3.02 -0.92 5.41
CA PRO A 124 2.82 -2.35 5.63
C PRO A 124 1.36 -2.80 5.44
N PHE A 125 0.43 -1.89 5.13
CA PHE A 125 -1.00 -2.16 5.06
C PHE A 125 -1.62 -1.64 3.75
N ASN A 126 -2.78 -2.21 3.41
CA ASN A 126 -3.68 -1.72 2.38
C ASN A 126 -5.12 -2.07 2.80
N GLU A 127 -5.95 -1.07 2.99
CA GLU A 127 -7.36 -1.19 3.40
C GLU A 127 -7.58 -2.18 4.56
N PRO A 128 -6.84 -2.07 5.69
CA PRO A 128 -6.77 -3.12 6.70
C PRO A 128 -8.09 -3.36 7.44
N THR A 129 -9.03 -2.40 7.46
CA THR A 129 -10.28 -2.51 8.24
C THR A 129 -11.55 -2.60 7.41
N VAL A 130 -11.45 -2.65 6.07
CA VAL A 130 -12.58 -2.60 5.12
C VAL A 130 -13.54 -3.80 5.21
N GLY A 131 -13.15 -4.87 5.91
CA GLY A 131 -14.05 -5.96 6.31
C GLY A 131 -14.51 -6.89 5.18
N HIS A 132 -13.82 -6.92 4.04
CA HIS A 132 -14.18 -7.79 2.92
C HIS A 132 -13.03 -8.65 2.36
N TRP A 133 -11.81 -8.53 2.89
CA TRP A 133 -10.70 -9.42 2.51
C TRP A 133 -10.96 -10.85 2.98
N SER A 134 -11.15 -11.77 2.06
CA SER A 134 -11.43 -13.18 2.35
C SER A 134 -10.54 -14.11 1.55
N GLU A 135 -10.24 -15.29 2.12
CA GLU A 135 -9.58 -16.36 1.37
C GLU A 135 -10.35 -16.68 0.08
N PHE A 136 -9.61 -17.05 -0.98
CA PHE A 136 -10.14 -17.24 -2.33
C PHE A 136 -10.78 -15.99 -2.98
N GLY A 137 -10.55 -14.79 -2.43
CA GLY A 137 -10.90 -13.51 -3.04
C GLY A 137 -10.18 -13.25 -4.38
N SER A 138 -10.65 -12.26 -5.15
CA SER A 138 -10.14 -12.02 -6.51
C SER A 138 -8.81 -11.27 -6.59
N GLN A 139 -8.27 -10.78 -5.46
CA GLN A 139 -6.98 -10.09 -5.36
C GLN A 139 -6.32 -10.30 -4.00
N GLU A 140 -5.03 -9.96 -3.88
CA GLU A 140 -4.34 -9.89 -2.57
C GLU A 140 -5.03 -8.89 -1.63
N GLY A 141 -5.08 -9.23 -0.34
CA GLY A 141 -5.64 -8.40 0.71
C GLY A 141 -5.48 -9.05 2.08
N CYS A 142 -5.37 -8.22 3.13
CA CYS A 142 -5.20 -8.72 4.49
C CYS A 142 -5.89 -7.78 5.48
N SER A 143 -6.86 -8.32 6.24
CA SER A 143 -7.43 -7.60 7.38
C SER A 143 -6.43 -7.54 8.53
N TYR A 144 -6.43 -6.42 9.26
CA TYR A 144 -5.65 -6.25 10.49
C TYR A 144 -6.47 -5.46 11.52
N ASN A 145 -6.52 -5.95 12.75
CA ASN A 145 -7.04 -5.17 13.86
C ASN A 145 -5.99 -4.15 14.36
N CYS A 146 -6.43 -3.20 15.20
CA CYS A 146 -5.57 -2.14 15.73
C CYS A 146 -4.36 -2.64 16.53
N ASN A 147 -4.46 -3.75 17.27
CA ASN A 147 -3.32 -4.29 18.01
C ASN A 147 -2.26 -4.84 17.03
N ALA A 148 -2.69 -5.56 16.00
CA ALA A 148 -1.81 -6.05 14.94
C ALA A 148 -1.11 -4.88 14.23
N MET A 149 -1.86 -3.85 13.82
CA MET A 149 -1.28 -2.68 13.16
C MET A 149 -0.24 -1.95 14.03
N ASN A 150 -0.49 -1.80 15.33
CA ASN A 150 0.46 -1.22 16.27
C ASN A 150 1.76 -2.05 16.35
N GLU A 151 1.65 -3.36 16.56
CA GLU A 151 2.82 -4.24 16.67
C GLU A 151 3.64 -4.30 15.39
N ILE A 152 2.98 -4.43 14.23
CA ILE A 152 3.64 -4.48 12.92
C ILE A 152 4.34 -3.14 12.63
N THR A 153 3.69 -2.01 12.88
CA THR A 153 4.30 -0.67 12.67
C THR A 153 5.59 -0.52 13.48
N LYS A 154 5.56 -0.91 14.77
CA LYS A 154 6.74 -0.86 15.65
C LYS A 154 7.86 -1.78 15.16
N LYS A 155 7.52 -2.99 14.71
CA LYS A 155 8.50 -3.94 14.15
C LYS A 155 9.11 -3.43 12.85
N VAL A 156 8.30 -2.91 11.92
CA VAL A 156 8.80 -2.31 10.67
C VAL A 156 9.77 -1.18 10.98
N GLY A 157 9.44 -0.31 11.94
CA GLY A 157 10.34 0.76 12.41
C GLY A 157 11.68 0.22 12.91
N ALA A 158 11.64 -0.75 13.82
CA ALA A 158 12.85 -1.38 14.36
C ALA A 158 13.71 -2.07 13.27
N TYR A 159 13.08 -2.70 12.27
CA TYR A 159 13.81 -3.34 11.17
C TYR A 159 14.38 -2.34 10.16
N LEU A 160 13.72 -1.19 9.93
CA LEU A 160 14.30 -0.09 9.16
C LEU A 160 15.57 0.45 9.84
N ASP A 161 15.54 0.64 11.16
CA ASP A 161 16.72 1.06 11.94
C ASP A 161 17.82 0.00 11.89
N LYS A 162 17.48 -1.28 12.14
CA LYS A 162 18.43 -2.40 12.14
C LYS A 162 19.17 -2.57 10.80
N LYS A 163 18.56 -2.10 9.69
CA LYS A 163 19.08 -2.23 8.33
C LYS A 163 19.65 -0.92 7.77
N ASP A 164 19.83 0.10 8.60
CA ASP A 164 20.32 1.43 8.20
C ASP A 164 19.49 2.05 7.05
N LEU A 165 18.17 1.88 7.11
CA LEU A 165 17.21 2.39 6.13
C LEU A 165 16.47 3.64 6.61
N SER A 166 16.39 3.86 7.93
CA SER A 166 15.56 4.93 8.52
C SER A 166 16.00 6.36 8.16
N GLU A 167 17.25 6.55 7.69
CA GLU A 167 17.69 7.83 7.13
C GLU A 167 17.00 8.20 5.80
N ASN A 168 16.48 7.21 5.06
CA ASN A 168 15.94 7.41 3.71
C ASN A 168 14.48 6.97 3.57
N THR A 169 14.08 5.97 4.35
CA THR A 169 12.75 5.36 4.31
C THR A 169 12.07 5.54 5.66
N SER A 170 10.85 6.03 5.64
CA SER A 170 10.00 6.17 6.83
C SER A 170 8.68 5.42 6.63
N ILE A 171 7.85 5.31 7.66
CA ILE A 171 6.60 4.55 7.57
C ILE A 171 5.43 5.45 7.17
N SER A 172 4.57 4.95 6.28
CA SER A 172 3.20 5.43 6.11
C SER A 172 2.19 4.40 6.58
N ILE A 173 1.00 4.88 6.98
CA ILE A 173 -0.16 4.07 7.36
C ILE A 173 -1.44 4.90 7.09
N ALA A 174 -2.66 4.36 7.20
CA ALA A 174 -2.98 2.93 7.14
C ALA A 174 -3.50 2.52 5.76
N ASP A 175 -3.66 3.50 4.86
CA ASP A 175 -4.10 3.26 3.47
C ASP A 175 -5.53 2.70 3.46
N GLU A 176 -6.40 3.23 4.32
CA GLU A 176 -7.79 2.76 4.44
C GLU A 176 -8.63 3.12 3.22
N SER A 177 -9.61 2.25 2.89
CA SER A 177 -10.47 2.36 1.71
C SER A 177 -11.33 3.63 1.71
N THR A 178 -11.71 4.09 2.90
CA THR A 178 -12.46 5.33 3.07
C THR A 178 -11.77 6.29 4.03
N ILE A 179 -12.02 7.58 3.80
CA ILE A 179 -11.54 8.66 4.68
C ILE A 179 -12.04 8.50 6.13
N ASN A 180 -13.23 7.92 6.30
CA ASN A 180 -13.83 7.73 7.62
C ASN A 180 -13.16 6.59 8.41
N GLU A 181 -12.78 5.51 7.71
CA GLU A 181 -11.98 4.43 8.28
C GLU A 181 -10.59 4.94 8.64
N GLU A 182 -9.93 5.71 7.77
CA GLU A 182 -8.60 6.26 8.08
C GLU A 182 -8.61 7.12 9.36
N VAL A 183 -9.62 7.99 9.53
CA VAL A 183 -9.79 8.77 10.78
C VAL A 183 -9.92 7.86 12.00
N SER A 184 -10.65 6.74 11.86
CA SER A 184 -10.88 5.79 12.95
C SER A 184 -9.61 4.99 13.27
N THR A 185 -8.91 4.53 12.24
CA THR A 185 -7.69 3.74 12.33
C THR A 185 -6.54 4.56 12.92
N ILE A 186 -6.29 5.79 12.45
CA ILE A 186 -5.27 6.67 13.05
C ILE A 186 -5.54 6.93 14.54
N LYS A 187 -6.82 6.99 14.97
CA LYS A 187 -7.17 7.17 16.38
C LYS A 187 -6.89 5.94 17.23
N CYS A 188 -6.83 4.73 16.64
CA CYS A 188 -6.51 3.50 17.36
C CYS A 188 -5.01 3.14 17.37
N ILE A 189 -4.19 3.78 16.53
CA ILE A 189 -2.73 3.62 16.57
C ILE A 189 -2.16 4.38 17.78
N ASP A 190 -1.40 3.68 18.59
CA ASP A 190 -0.79 4.16 19.83
C ASP A 190 0.37 5.15 19.55
N VAL A 191 0.76 5.90 20.58
CA VAL A 191 1.78 6.96 20.46
C VAL A 191 3.17 6.41 20.10
N ASP A 192 3.48 5.18 20.51
CA ASP A 192 4.76 4.53 20.26
C ASP A 192 4.86 4.12 18.77
N ALA A 193 3.83 3.44 18.25
CA ALA A 193 3.71 3.14 16.82
C ALA A 193 3.70 4.41 15.96
N LYS A 194 2.94 5.44 16.35
CA LYS A 194 2.90 6.75 15.65
C LYS A 194 4.25 7.48 15.62
N SER A 195 5.19 7.15 16.51
CA SER A 195 6.51 7.77 16.51
C SER A 195 7.35 7.38 15.29
N TYR A 196 7.12 6.19 14.72
CA TYR A 196 7.78 5.69 13.51
C TYR A 196 7.13 6.18 12.20
N VAL A 197 5.88 6.63 12.28
CA VAL A 197 5.09 7.07 11.13
C VAL A 197 5.45 8.50 10.74
N SER A 198 5.73 8.76 9.47
CA SER A 198 5.96 10.13 8.95
C SER A 198 4.80 10.67 8.11
N LYS A 199 3.90 9.78 7.67
CA LYS A 199 2.87 10.08 6.69
C LYS A 199 1.61 9.25 6.93
N TYR A 200 0.45 9.88 6.76
CA TYR A 200 -0.83 9.21 6.64
C TYR A 200 -1.24 9.09 5.17
N ASN A 201 -1.78 7.93 4.80
CA ASN A 201 -2.28 7.57 3.49
C ASN A 201 -3.78 7.23 3.63
N THR A 202 -4.61 7.65 2.69
CA THR A 202 -6.04 7.30 2.66
C THR A 202 -6.51 7.16 1.23
N HIS A 203 -7.46 6.26 1.03
CA HIS A 203 -8.20 6.15 -0.22
C HIS A 203 -9.43 7.05 -0.16
N ALA A 204 -9.82 7.57 -1.32
CA ALA A 204 -10.95 8.49 -1.46
C ALA A 204 -12.18 7.84 -2.11
N TYR A 205 -12.31 6.51 -2.08
CA TYR A 205 -13.48 5.81 -2.64
C TYR A 205 -14.80 6.32 -2.03
N TRP A 206 -14.82 6.52 -0.71
CA TRP A 206 -15.92 7.13 0.01
C TRP A 206 -15.45 7.94 1.23
N GLY A 207 -16.39 8.66 1.85
CA GLY A 207 -16.21 9.31 3.14
C GLY A 207 -16.48 10.81 3.13
N THR A 208 -16.71 11.36 4.32
CA THR A 208 -17.13 12.75 4.55
C THR A 208 -16.14 13.53 5.42
N GLN A 209 -15.19 12.85 6.07
CA GLN A 209 -14.33 13.41 7.10
C GLN A 209 -13.01 14.02 6.58
N ARG A 210 -12.96 14.50 5.33
CA ARG A 210 -11.74 15.06 4.70
C ARG A 210 -11.05 16.14 5.57
N THR A 211 -11.84 17.10 6.05
CA THR A 211 -11.34 18.19 6.90
C THR A 211 -10.84 17.70 8.25
N GLU A 212 -11.50 16.69 8.84
CA GLU A 212 -11.08 16.11 10.12
C GLU A 212 -9.75 15.36 9.96
N LEU A 213 -9.63 14.53 8.93
CA LEU A 213 -8.39 13.81 8.62
C LEU A 213 -7.22 14.79 8.38
N TYR A 214 -7.44 15.87 7.64
CA TYR A 214 -6.46 16.93 7.48
C TYR A 214 -6.02 17.54 8.82
N ASN A 215 -6.97 17.84 9.71
CA ASN A 215 -6.67 18.43 11.01
C ASN A 215 -5.88 17.48 11.90
N ILE A 216 -6.21 16.18 11.90
CA ILE A 216 -5.46 15.13 12.61
C ILE A 216 -4.03 15.06 12.08
N ALA A 217 -3.84 14.94 10.76
CA ALA A 217 -2.51 14.88 10.15
C ALA A 217 -1.67 16.13 10.49
N LYS A 218 -2.29 17.31 10.42
CA LYS A 218 -1.64 18.57 10.77
C LYS A 218 -1.26 18.64 12.25
N GLN A 219 -2.14 18.20 13.15
CA GLN A 219 -1.89 18.17 14.59
C GLN A 219 -0.76 17.20 14.95
N ASP A 220 -0.73 16.03 14.31
CA ASP A 220 0.29 15.00 14.51
C ASP A 220 1.61 15.34 13.79
N GLY A 221 1.65 16.42 13.00
CA GLY A 221 2.82 16.84 12.23
C GLY A 221 3.19 15.87 11.10
N LYS A 222 2.22 15.10 10.59
CA LYS A 222 2.41 14.09 9.54
C LYS A 222 2.03 14.64 8.17
N ARG A 223 2.70 14.15 7.13
CA ARG A 223 2.23 14.37 5.74
C ARG A 223 0.92 13.61 5.53
N LEU A 224 0.08 14.05 4.61
CA LEU A 224 -1.17 13.37 4.25
C LEU A 224 -1.23 13.19 2.74
N TRP A 225 -1.45 11.96 2.27
CA TRP A 225 -1.68 11.63 0.87
C TRP A 225 -3.10 11.14 0.67
N MET A 226 -3.70 11.51 -0.47
CA MET A 226 -4.72 10.68 -1.10
C MET A 226 -3.95 9.67 -1.94
N SER A 227 -3.89 8.43 -1.49
CA SER A 227 -2.97 7.40 -1.97
C SER A 227 -3.58 6.41 -2.96
N GLU A 228 -4.91 6.39 -3.07
CA GLU A 228 -5.63 5.61 -4.07
C GLU A 228 -7.06 6.09 -4.29
N VAL A 229 -7.45 6.15 -5.56
CA VAL A 229 -8.86 6.11 -5.97
C VAL A 229 -8.94 5.57 -7.38
N GLY A 230 -10.02 4.85 -7.67
CA GLY A 230 -10.42 4.43 -9.01
C GLY A 230 -11.83 4.90 -9.30
N LEU A 231 -12.03 5.54 -10.45
CA LEU A 231 -13.34 5.99 -10.93
C LEU A 231 -13.72 5.25 -12.22
N SER A 232 -15.02 5.19 -12.50
CA SER A 232 -15.52 4.55 -13.72
C SER A 232 -14.99 5.23 -14.97
N SER A 233 -14.37 4.43 -15.85
CA SER A 233 -13.84 4.91 -17.13
C SER A 233 -14.92 4.87 -18.21
N SER A 234 -15.01 5.93 -19.02
CA SER A 234 -15.80 5.94 -20.25
C SER A 234 -15.12 6.80 -21.32
N ASN A 235 -15.51 6.65 -22.57
CA ASN A 235 -15.07 7.53 -23.66
C ASN A 235 -15.78 8.91 -23.65
N ASN A 236 -16.58 9.19 -22.62
CA ASN A 236 -17.30 10.44 -22.49
C ASN A 236 -16.53 11.40 -21.56
N MET A 237 -16.60 12.69 -21.89
CA MET A 237 -16.07 13.78 -21.08
C MET A 237 -16.58 13.75 -19.64
N SER A 238 -17.80 13.23 -19.40
CA SER A 238 -18.37 13.10 -18.06
C SER A 238 -17.45 12.36 -17.07
N SER A 239 -16.77 11.29 -17.49
CA SER A 239 -15.82 10.58 -16.62
C SER A 239 -14.59 11.43 -16.29
N SER A 240 -14.12 12.25 -17.24
CA SER A 240 -13.00 13.17 -17.01
C SER A 240 -13.38 14.34 -16.09
N ILE A 241 -14.62 14.82 -16.19
CA ILE A 241 -15.17 15.84 -15.28
C ILE A 241 -15.27 15.27 -13.87
N GLN A 242 -15.80 14.05 -13.72
CA GLN A 242 -15.91 13.40 -12.41
C GLN A 242 -14.54 13.24 -11.73
N LEU A 243 -13.52 12.79 -12.48
CA LEU A 243 -12.15 12.71 -11.96
C LEU A 243 -11.61 14.09 -11.56
N SER A 244 -11.85 15.11 -12.38
CA SER A 244 -11.40 16.48 -12.09
C SER A 244 -12.09 17.05 -10.84
N GLU A 245 -13.39 16.80 -10.68
CA GLU A 245 -14.16 17.22 -9.51
C GLU A 245 -13.66 16.53 -8.24
N GLU A 246 -13.35 15.23 -8.31
CA GLU A 246 -12.81 14.49 -7.17
C GLU A 246 -11.43 15.02 -6.75
N ILE A 247 -10.51 15.22 -7.72
CA ILE A 247 -9.21 15.86 -7.47
C ILE A 247 -9.40 17.22 -6.80
N LEU A 248 -10.29 18.07 -7.34
CA LEU A 248 -10.53 19.41 -6.78
C LEU A 248 -11.13 19.35 -5.36
N ASN A 249 -12.03 18.40 -5.11
CA ASN A 249 -12.65 18.19 -3.80
C ASN A 249 -11.60 17.78 -2.75
N ASP A 250 -10.76 16.80 -3.08
CA ASP A 250 -9.68 16.35 -2.20
C ASP A 250 -8.64 17.44 -1.96
N MET A 251 -8.13 18.07 -3.02
CA MET A 251 -7.15 19.14 -2.90
C MET A 251 -7.67 20.31 -2.04
N ARG A 252 -8.98 20.59 -2.10
CA ARG A 252 -9.61 21.64 -1.30
C ARG A 252 -9.78 21.25 0.17
N ASN A 253 -10.34 20.07 0.42
CA ASN A 253 -10.89 19.69 1.73
C ASN A 253 -9.99 18.72 2.50
N LEU A 254 -9.38 17.75 1.82
CA LEU A 254 -8.41 16.81 2.39
C LEU A 254 -7.00 17.42 2.40
N LYS A 255 -6.72 18.34 1.47
CA LYS A 255 -5.45 19.06 1.31
C LYS A 255 -4.23 18.14 1.32
N PRO A 256 -4.25 17.00 0.59
CA PRO A 256 -3.13 16.10 0.60
C PRO A 256 -1.94 16.75 -0.12
N VAL A 257 -0.73 16.37 0.27
CA VAL A 257 0.51 16.82 -0.39
C VAL A 257 0.88 15.96 -1.60
N ALA A 258 0.09 14.92 -1.89
CA ALA A 258 0.12 14.11 -3.09
C ALA A 258 -1.26 13.49 -3.35
N TRP A 259 -1.58 13.26 -4.62
CA TRP A 259 -2.82 12.64 -5.07
C TRP A 259 -2.46 11.53 -6.06
N VAL A 260 -2.76 10.28 -5.72
CA VAL A 260 -2.31 9.10 -6.47
C VAL A 260 -3.52 8.29 -6.93
N TYR A 261 -3.62 8.06 -8.24
CA TYR A 261 -4.65 7.22 -8.83
C TYR A 261 -4.26 5.74 -8.72
N TRP A 262 -5.25 4.84 -8.59
CA TRP A 262 -5.01 3.40 -8.37
C TRP A 262 -4.20 2.75 -9.48
N GLN A 263 -4.83 2.47 -10.62
CA GLN A 263 -4.18 1.83 -11.76
C GLN A 263 -4.15 2.77 -12.95
N ALA A 264 -2.94 3.11 -13.39
CA ALA A 264 -2.73 3.89 -14.61
C ALA A 264 -3.15 3.11 -15.87
N ILE A 265 -3.03 1.77 -15.83
CA ILE A 265 -3.41 0.85 -16.89
C ILE A 265 -3.95 -0.41 -16.21
N GLU A 266 -5.19 -0.78 -16.53
CA GLU A 266 -5.79 -2.05 -16.14
C GLU A 266 -6.42 -2.71 -17.38
N HIS A 267 -6.57 -4.03 -17.35
CA HIS A 267 -7.51 -4.68 -18.27
C HIS A 267 -8.92 -4.15 -17.99
N VAL A 268 -9.79 -4.05 -18.99
CA VAL A 268 -11.21 -3.72 -18.75
C VAL A 268 -11.86 -4.88 -17.99
N GLY A 269 -11.70 -4.87 -16.67
CA GLY A 269 -12.38 -5.75 -15.73
C GLY A 269 -13.77 -5.20 -15.48
N TYR A 270 -14.77 -6.06 -15.55
CA TYR A 270 -16.18 -5.72 -15.38
C TYR A 270 -16.43 -5.12 -13.98
N PHE A 271 -16.29 -3.81 -13.84
CA PHE A 271 -17.10 -3.05 -12.89
C PHE A 271 -18.50 -2.94 -13.50
N SER A 272 -19.31 -3.98 -13.30
CA SER A 272 -20.75 -3.97 -13.53
C SER A 272 -21.46 -4.23 -12.22
#